data_AF-A0A3Q3LKW5-F1
#
_entry.id   AF-A0A3Q3LKW5-F1
#
_cell.length_a   1.000
_cell.length_b   1.000
_cell.length_c   1.000
_cell.angle_alpha   90.00
_cell.angle_beta   90.00
_cell.angle_gamma   90.00
#
_symmetry.space_group_name_H-M   'P 1'
#
loop_
_entity.id
_entity.type
_entity.pdbx_description
1 polymer ?
#
loop_
_entity_poly.entity_id
_entity_poly.type
_entity_poly.pdbx_seq_one_letter_code
_entity_poly.pdbx_strand_id
1 'polypeptide(L)'
;MWHQVLPYFLFLYNLLYKAIVPCSFPELLPANTVNRQQYLGKWYFKAAVGHRETDIEQFKAVDNILFIMEETANNTLLLTGRIRMGDNCIKKNWTYHIDSEKDELQLEGRPDRRNLLWKGKWANCSNCIIFQEIEPPLSETDPMDSLHRMMLYARQIDGDSEMVTTFLKNTACHNMLASVRLPQEKGWSFQSFTNWLEMI
;
A
#
# COMPACT_ATOMS: atom_id res chain seq x y z
N MET A 1 -37.66 -1.42 -30.19
CA MET A 1 -37.98 -1.02 -28.79
C MET A 1 -37.05 -1.67 -27.76
N TRP A 2 -36.75 -2.98 -27.81
CA TRP A 2 -35.87 -3.65 -26.84
C TRP A 2 -34.43 -3.10 -26.73
N HIS A 3 -33.85 -2.61 -27.83
CA HIS A 3 -32.51 -2.02 -27.84
C HIS A 3 -32.37 -0.71 -27.07
N GLN A 4 -33.48 0.01 -26.83
CA GLN A 4 -33.45 1.26 -26.07
C GLN A 4 -33.73 1.02 -24.58
N VAL A 5 -34.53 0.03 -24.21
CA VAL A 5 -34.96 -0.21 -22.81
C VAL A 5 -33.93 -1.02 -22.01
N LEU A 6 -33.23 -1.96 -22.66
CA LEU A 6 -32.20 -2.80 -22.04
C LEU A 6 -31.05 -2.01 -21.37
N PRO A 7 -30.45 -0.97 -21.98
CA PRO A 7 -29.39 -0.21 -21.34
C PRO A 7 -29.87 0.56 -20.10
N TYR A 8 -31.10 1.10 -20.08
CA TYR A 8 -31.65 1.75 -18.88
C TYR A 8 -31.91 0.75 -17.76
N PHE A 9 -32.40 -0.45 -18.08
CA PHE A 9 -32.61 -1.50 -17.09
C PHE A 9 -31.28 -1.97 -16.48
N LEU A 10 -30.25 -2.18 -17.31
CA LEU A 10 -28.91 -2.54 -16.84
C LEU A 10 -28.27 -1.41 -16.00
N PHE A 11 -28.52 -0.15 -16.35
CA PHE A 11 -28.05 1.00 -15.59
C PHE A 11 -28.71 1.08 -14.20
N LEU A 12 -30.04 0.96 -14.14
CA LEU A 12 -30.79 0.93 -12.88
C LEU A 12 -30.42 -0.27 -12.01
N TYR A 13 -30.25 -1.45 -12.63
CA TYR A 13 -29.79 -2.65 -11.93
C TYR A 13 -28.40 -2.47 -11.33
N ASN A 14 -27.45 -1.88 -12.07
CA ASN A 14 -26.12 -1.58 -11.55
C ASN A 14 -26.14 -0.54 -10.41
N LEU A 15 -26.99 0.49 -10.52
CA LEU A 15 -27.19 1.47 -9.44
C LEU A 15 -27.73 0.81 -8.17
N LEU A 16 -28.77 -0.01 -8.31
CA LEU A 16 -29.35 -0.75 -7.19
C LEU A 16 -28.36 -1.76 -6.60
N TYR A 17 -27.62 -2.49 -7.44
CA TYR A 17 -26.59 -3.42 -6.99
C TYR A 17 -25.48 -2.72 -6.19
N LYS A 18 -25.02 -1.54 -6.64
CA LYS A 18 -24.06 -0.71 -5.89
C LYS A 18 -24.62 -0.17 -4.58
N ALA A 19 -25.93 0.09 -4.50
CA ALA A 19 -26.57 0.53 -3.26
C ALA A 19 -26.73 -0.62 -2.24
N ILE A 20 -26.84 -1.87 -2.72
CA ILE A 20 -27.13 -3.05 -1.89
C ILE A 20 -25.85 -3.78 -1.44
N VAL A 21 -24.76 -3.73 -2.21
CA VAL A 21 -23.50 -4.37 -1.84
C VAL A 21 -22.61 -3.37 -1.10
N PRO A 22 -22.53 -3.41 0.24
CA PRO A 22 -21.70 -2.49 1.00
C PRO A 22 -20.22 -2.70 0.66
N CYS A 23 -19.47 -1.60 0.60
CA CYS A 23 -18.01 -1.67 0.50
C CYS A 23 -17.47 -2.41 1.72
N SER A 24 -16.77 -3.53 1.49
CA SER A 24 -16.11 -4.25 2.57
C SER A 24 -14.89 -3.47 3.04
N PHE A 25 -14.64 -3.49 4.34
CA PHE A 25 -13.40 -2.99 4.93
C PHE A 25 -12.42 -4.15 5.14
N PRO A 26 -11.11 -3.92 4.98
CA PRO A 26 -10.13 -4.93 5.30
C PRO A 26 -10.09 -5.20 6.81
N GLU A 27 -9.75 -6.43 7.18
CA GLU A 27 -9.58 -6.80 8.59
C GLU A 27 -8.25 -6.25 9.11
N LEU A 28 -8.31 -5.50 10.21
CA LEU A 28 -7.13 -4.91 10.85
C LEU A 28 -6.19 -6.00 11.38
N LEU A 29 -4.89 -5.76 11.24
CA LEU A 29 -3.82 -6.50 11.89
C LEU A 29 -3.17 -5.60 12.94
N PRO A 30 -3.62 -5.64 14.21
CA PRO A 30 -3.09 -4.75 15.23
C PRO A 30 -1.62 -5.06 15.50
N ALA A 31 -0.76 -4.04 15.40
CA ALA A 31 0.69 -4.18 15.55
C ALA A 31 1.11 -4.70 16.93
N ASN A 32 0.36 -4.36 17.98
CA ASN A 32 0.58 -4.79 19.36
C ASN A 32 0.36 -6.30 19.61
N THR A 33 -0.50 -6.96 18.83
CA THR A 33 -0.95 -8.34 19.12
C THR A 33 -0.62 -9.35 18.02
N VAL A 34 -0.25 -8.89 16.83
CA VAL A 34 0.06 -9.78 15.71
C VAL A 34 1.32 -10.62 15.97
N ASN A 35 1.32 -11.88 15.49
CA ASN A 35 2.52 -12.72 15.51
C ASN A 35 3.57 -12.18 14.52
N ARG A 36 4.49 -11.37 15.03
CA ARG A 36 5.51 -10.64 14.25
C ARG A 36 6.37 -11.55 13.37
N GLN A 37 6.73 -12.73 13.88
CA GLN A 37 7.60 -13.68 13.18
C GLN A 37 7.01 -14.11 11.82
N GLN A 38 5.68 -14.13 11.70
CA GLN A 38 4.99 -14.41 10.44
C GLN A 38 5.21 -13.33 9.36
N TYR A 39 5.53 -12.09 9.76
CA TYR A 39 5.60 -10.93 8.88
C TYR A 39 7.03 -10.46 8.59
N LEU A 40 8.04 -11.07 9.21
CA LEU A 40 9.44 -10.81 8.88
C LEU A 40 9.82 -11.32 7.48
N GLY A 41 10.98 -10.88 6.98
CA GLY A 41 11.55 -11.30 5.72
C GLY A 41 11.09 -10.46 4.52
N LYS A 42 11.07 -11.10 3.35
CA LYS A 42 10.90 -10.42 2.06
C LYS A 42 9.43 -10.12 1.73
N TRP A 43 9.19 -8.92 1.20
CA TRP A 43 7.91 -8.44 0.71
C TRP A 43 8.09 -7.67 -0.59
N TYR A 44 7.35 -8.05 -1.63
CA TYR A 44 7.36 -7.37 -2.92
C TYR A 44 6.20 -6.39 -2.98
N PHE A 45 6.51 -5.12 -3.25
CA PHE A 45 5.49 -4.10 -3.48
C PHE A 45 4.80 -4.35 -4.83
N LYS A 46 3.46 -4.32 -4.83
CA LYS A 46 2.65 -4.63 -6.02
C LYS A 46 1.91 -3.43 -6.56
N ALA A 47 1.24 -2.70 -5.68
CA ALA A 47 0.45 -1.54 -6.05
C ALA A 47 0.32 -0.56 -4.88
N ALA A 48 0.04 0.70 -5.20
CA ALA A 48 -0.45 1.67 -4.24
C ALA A 48 -1.67 2.39 -4.76
N VAL A 49 -2.49 2.86 -3.83
CA VAL A 49 -3.63 3.73 -4.09
C VAL A 49 -3.62 4.90 -3.12
N GLY A 50 -4.15 6.03 -3.55
CA GLY A 50 -4.32 7.23 -2.75
C GLY A 50 -5.65 7.90 -3.03
N HIS A 51 -6.02 8.87 -2.19
CA HIS A 51 -7.14 9.76 -2.50
C HIS A 51 -6.76 10.77 -3.59
N ARG A 52 -5.48 11.14 -3.66
CA ARG A 52 -4.93 12.10 -4.61
C ARG A 52 -3.73 11.51 -5.35
N GLU A 53 -3.45 12.09 -6.52
CA GLU A 53 -2.28 11.73 -7.31
C GLU A 53 -0.96 11.99 -6.57
N THR A 54 -0.89 13.03 -5.74
CA THR A 54 0.29 13.38 -4.95
C THR A 54 0.60 12.33 -3.87
N ASP A 55 -0.41 11.61 -3.37
CA ASP A 55 -0.20 10.57 -2.34
C ASP A 55 0.65 9.39 -2.86
N ILE A 56 0.58 9.14 -4.17
CA ILE A 56 1.23 7.99 -4.85
C ILE A 56 2.28 8.38 -5.89
N GLU A 57 2.52 9.67 -6.10
CA GLU A 57 3.41 10.19 -7.15
C GLU A 57 4.82 9.59 -7.10
N GLN A 58 5.38 9.45 -5.90
CA GLN A 58 6.73 8.89 -5.68
C GLN A 58 6.91 7.46 -6.24
N PHE A 59 5.84 6.72 -6.50
CA PHE A 59 5.89 5.36 -7.01
C PHE A 59 5.79 5.29 -8.54
N LYS A 60 5.38 6.37 -9.22
CA LYS A 60 5.12 6.35 -10.67
C LYS A 60 6.36 6.09 -11.53
N ALA A 61 7.53 6.49 -11.04
CA ALA A 61 8.80 6.29 -11.74
C ALA A 61 9.56 5.02 -11.29
N VAL A 62 8.93 4.21 -10.43
CA VAL A 62 9.54 3.00 -9.87
C VAL A 62 9.14 1.78 -10.70
N ASP A 63 10.12 0.93 -11.00
CA ASP A 63 9.90 -0.34 -11.71
C ASP A 63 9.53 -1.47 -10.75
N ASN A 64 10.29 -1.65 -9.67
CA ASN A 64 10.05 -2.67 -8.65
C ASN A 64 10.61 -2.25 -7.27
N ILE A 65 10.01 -2.77 -6.20
CA ILE A 65 10.51 -2.57 -4.83
C ILE A 65 10.46 -3.86 -4.04
N LEU A 66 11.60 -4.24 -3.48
CA LEU A 66 11.73 -5.33 -2.52
C LEU A 66 11.94 -4.71 -1.16
N PHE A 67 11.07 -5.05 -0.24
CA PHE A 67 11.22 -4.74 1.17
C PHE A 67 11.71 -5.97 1.92
N ILE A 68 12.57 -5.73 2.91
CA ILE A 68 13.02 -6.72 3.87
C ILE A 68 12.65 -6.18 5.24
N MET A 69 11.81 -6.91 5.97
CA MET A 69 11.39 -6.56 7.31
C MET A 69 12.14 -7.41 8.33
N GLU A 70 12.80 -6.77 9.27
CA GLU A 70 13.62 -7.39 10.30
C GLU A 70 13.18 -6.89 11.67
N GLU A 71 13.15 -7.77 12.66
CA GLU A 71 12.97 -7.37 14.05
C GLU A 71 14.33 -6.98 14.64
N THR A 72 14.37 -5.85 15.34
CA THR A 72 15.56 -5.38 16.05
C THR A 72 15.24 -5.29 17.55
N ALA A 73 16.17 -4.77 18.35
CA ALA A 73 15.96 -4.65 19.81
C ALA A 73 14.79 -3.71 20.14
N ASN A 74 14.25 -3.80 21.35
CA ASN A 74 13.30 -2.82 21.92
C ASN A 74 11.97 -2.66 21.15
N ASN A 75 11.37 -3.76 20.69
CA ASN A 75 10.07 -3.74 19.98
C ASN A 75 10.08 -2.84 18.73
N THR A 76 11.20 -2.81 18.00
CA THR A 76 11.29 -2.08 16.75
C THR A 76 11.43 -3.00 15.55
N LEU A 77 10.91 -2.56 14.41
CA LEU A 77 11.03 -3.22 13.12
C LEU A 77 11.86 -2.35 12.19
N LEU A 78 12.90 -2.90 11.59
CA LEU A 78 13.65 -2.28 10.52
C LEU A 78 13.10 -2.73 9.18
N LEU A 79 12.59 -1.79 8.39
CA LEU A 79 12.15 -2.02 7.03
C LEU A 79 13.21 -1.49 6.06
N THR A 80 13.87 -2.37 5.33
CA THR A 80 14.84 -2.00 4.28
C THR A 80 14.18 -2.15 2.91
N GLY A 81 14.01 -1.05 2.19
CA GLY A 81 13.54 -1.03 0.80
C GLY A 81 14.71 -0.98 -0.20
N ARG A 82 14.66 -1.84 -1.21
CA ARG A 82 15.51 -1.81 -2.39
C ARG A 82 14.63 -1.45 -3.58
N ILE A 83 14.78 -0.23 -4.08
CA ILE A 83 13.90 0.41 -5.05
C ILE A 83 14.63 0.48 -6.39
N ARG A 84 14.06 -0.12 -7.44
CA ARG A 84 14.53 0.01 -8.81
C ARG A 84 13.82 1.18 -9.48
N MET A 85 14.57 2.22 -9.85
CA MET A 85 14.04 3.41 -10.51
C MET A 85 14.86 3.69 -11.77
N GLY A 86 14.26 3.50 -12.95
CA GLY A 86 15.03 3.51 -14.20
C GLY A 86 16.15 2.46 -14.14
N ASP A 87 17.39 2.87 -14.37
CA ASP A 87 18.56 1.99 -14.29
C ASP A 87 19.29 2.05 -12.94
N ASN A 88 18.78 2.83 -11.99
CA ASN A 88 19.35 3.02 -10.66
C ASN A 88 18.70 2.09 -9.63
N CYS A 89 19.48 1.72 -8.61
CA CYS A 89 19.02 0.98 -7.44
C CYS A 89 19.23 1.83 -6.18
N ILE A 90 18.14 2.17 -5.50
CA ILE A 90 18.15 3.02 -4.32
C ILE A 90 17.84 2.16 -3.10
N LYS A 91 18.65 2.29 -2.05
CA LYS A 91 18.37 1.70 -0.74
C LYS A 91 17.78 2.76 0.19
N LYS A 92 16.69 2.42 0.88
CA LYS A 92 16.10 3.24 1.95
C LYS A 92 15.75 2.36 3.13
N ASN A 93 15.83 2.93 4.33
CA ASN A 93 15.50 2.27 5.58
C ASN A 93 14.43 3.07 6.31
N TRP A 94 13.54 2.38 7.00
CA TRP A 94 12.55 2.96 7.91
C TRP A 94 12.54 2.15 9.20
N THR A 95 12.55 2.83 10.33
CA THR A 95 12.41 2.20 11.66
C THR A 95 10.98 2.42 12.15
N TYR A 96 10.30 1.34 12.50
CA TYR A 96 8.99 1.38 13.11
C TYR A 96 9.06 0.92 14.56
N HIS A 97 8.38 1.62 15.46
CA HIS A 97 8.20 1.23 16.85
C HIS A 97 6.83 0.59 17.03
N ILE A 98 6.79 -0.50 17.82
CA ILE A 98 5.56 -1.15 18.25
C ILE A 98 5.27 -0.68 19.67
N ASP A 99 4.11 -0.03 19.82
CA ASP A 99 3.56 0.38 21.10
C ASP A 99 2.58 -0.69 21.59
N SER A 100 2.69 -1.13 22.85
CA SER A 100 1.80 -2.16 23.40
C SER A 100 0.34 -1.71 23.50
N GLU A 101 0.10 -0.40 23.52
CA GLU A 101 -1.24 0.18 23.69
C GLU A 101 -1.88 0.61 22.37
N LYS A 102 -1.16 0.55 21.24
CA LYS A 102 -1.66 1.00 19.94
C LYS A 102 -1.69 -0.11 18.90
N ASP A 103 -2.69 -0.03 18.04
CA ASP A 103 -2.85 -0.97 16.93
C ASP A 103 -1.97 -0.63 15.72
N GLU A 104 -1.42 0.58 15.67
CA GLU A 104 -0.62 1.12 14.58
C GLU A 104 0.89 1.07 14.85
N LEU A 105 1.68 1.05 13.78
CA LEU A 105 3.13 1.22 13.85
C LEU A 105 3.47 2.72 13.93
N GLN A 106 4.43 3.06 14.79
CA GLN A 106 4.95 4.43 14.89
C GLN A 106 6.22 4.56 14.05
N LEU A 107 6.22 5.47 13.07
CA LEU A 107 7.39 5.72 12.23
C LEU A 107 8.36 6.68 12.93
N GLU A 108 9.63 6.31 13.04
CA GLU A 108 10.67 7.17 13.59
C GLU A 108 10.78 8.49 12.79
N GLY A 109 10.76 9.62 13.50
CA GLY A 109 10.79 10.96 12.89
C GLY A 109 9.46 11.45 12.28
N ARG A 110 8.38 10.67 12.35
CA ARG A 110 7.03 11.03 11.86
C ARG A 110 5.93 10.62 12.86
N PRO A 111 5.86 11.27 14.04
CA PRO A 111 4.96 10.85 15.13
C PRO A 111 3.47 10.97 14.78
N ASP A 112 3.10 11.92 13.92
CA ASP A 112 1.70 12.13 13.51
C ASP A 112 1.24 11.17 12.41
N ARG A 113 2.18 10.45 11.79
CA ARG A 113 1.87 9.46 10.76
C ARG A 113 1.41 8.15 11.40
N ARG A 114 0.15 7.80 11.15
CA ARG A 114 -0.41 6.51 11.52
C ARG A 114 -0.11 5.48 10.43
N ASN A 115 0.40 4.33 10.83
CA ASN A 115 0.79 3.26 9.93
C ASN A 115 0.05 1.97 10.30
N LEU A 116 -1.01 1.65 9.56
CA LEU A 116 -1.92 0.54 9.85
C LEU A 116 -1.62 -0.66 8.95
N LEU A 117 -1.74 -1.85 9.51
CA LEU A 117 -1.57 -3.11 8.78
C LEU A 117 -2.91 -3.79 8.61
N TRP A 118 -3.16 -4.38 7.45
CA TRP A 118 -4.40 -5.07 7.16
C TRP A 118 -4.17 -6.42 6.46
N LYS A 119 -5.09 -7.36 6.68
CA LYS A 119 -5.01 -8.68 6.07
C LYS A 119 -5.18 -8.60 4.55
N GLY A 120 -4.27 -9.26 3.82
CA GLY A 120 -4.33 -9.38 2.36
C GLY A 120 -5.53 -10.16 1.83
N LYS A 121 -6.30 -10.85 2.67
CA LYS A 121 -7.56 -11.51 2.26
C LYS A 121 -8.52 -10.53 1.58
N TRP A 122 -8.47 -9.24 1.95
CA TRP A 122 -9.26 -8.20 1.29
C TRP A 122 -8.86 -7.98 -0.19
N ALA A 123 -7.64 -8.34 -0.57
CA ALA A 123 -7.18 -8.39 -1.96
C ALA A 123 -7.24 -9.82 -2.55
N ASN A 124 -8.02 -10.73 -1.97
CA ASN A 124 -8.05 -12.15 -2.32
C ASN A 124 -6.67 -12.85 -2.25
N CYS A 125 -5.83 -12.46 -1.28
CA CYS A 125 -4.49 -13.03 -1.11
C CYS A 125 -4.15 -13.34 0.35
N SER A 126 -4.05 -14.62 0.70
CA SER A 126 -3.72 -15.07 2.07
C SER A 126 -2.28 -14.77 2.50
N ASN A 127 -1.37 -14.67 1.53
CA ASN A 127 0.06 -14.39 1.76
C ASN A 127 0.43 -12.93 1.45
N CYS A 128 -0.56 -12.03 1.51
CA CYS A 128 -0.36 -10.60 1.27
C CYS A 128 -0.63 -9.79 2.53
N ILE A 129 -0.07 -8.60 2.56
CA ILE A 129 -0.38 -7.59 3.57
C ILE A 129 -0.68 -6.27 2.86
N ILE A 130 -1.56 -5.49 3.46
CA ILE A 130 -1.86 -4.14 3.01
C ILE A 130 -1.38 -3.20 4.09
N PHE A 131 -0.59 -2.22 3.70
CA PHE A 131 -0.07 -1.18 4.58
C PHE A 131 -0.77 0.13 4.26
N GLN A 132 -1.26 0.83 5.28
CA GLN A 132 -1.91 2.11 5.11
C GLN A 132 -1.15 3.18 5.88
N GLU A 133 -0.84 4.27 5.20
CA GLU A 133 -0.29 5.48 5.81
C GLU A 133 -1.35 6.56 5.81
N ILE A 134 -1.58 7.16 6.98
CA ILE A 134 -2.44 8.32 7.16
C ILE A 134 -1.63 9.37 7.93
N GLU A 135 -1.47 10.54 7.34
CA GLU A 135 -0.90 11.71 7.98
C GLU A 135 -1.93 12.83 7.89
N PRO A 136 -2.39 13.39 9.03
CA PRO A 136 -3.30 14.51 9.01
C PRO A 136 -2.60 15.74 8.41
N PRO A 137 -3.36 16.70 7.87
CA PRO A 137 -2.75 17.94 7.38
C PRO A 137 -2.20 18.77 8.54
N LEU A 138 -1.15 19.56 8.30
CA LEU A 138 -0.61 20.48 9.31
C LEU A 138 -1.54 21.68 9.52
N SER A 139 -2.37 22.01 8.53
CA SER A 139 -3.38 23.05 8.60
C SER A 139 -4.77 22.50 8.26
N GLU A 140 -5.77 22.82 9.08
CA GLU A 140 -7.17 22.48 8.78
C GLU A 140 -7.69 23.15 7.49
N THR A 141 -7.07 24.25 7.08
CA THR A 141 -7.48 25.04 5.91
C THR A 141 -6.75 24.66 4.63
N ASP A 142 -5.67 23.88 4.72
CA ASP A 142 -4.90 23.41 3.57
C ASP A 142 -4.52 21.94 3.75
N PRO A 143 -5.30 21.01 3.18
CA PRO A 143 -5.02 19.59 3.30
C PRO A 143 -3.88 19.13 2.38
N MET A 144 -3.22 20.02 1.63
CA MET A 144 -2.28 19.64 0.57
C MET A 144 -1.10 18.78 1.07
N ASP A 145 -0.71 18.96 2.32
CA ASP A 145 0.36 18.23 3.00
C ASP A 145 -0.08 16.93 3.71
N SER A 146 -1.39 16.68 3.82
CA SER A 146 -1.89 15.40 4.34
C SER A 146 -1.40 14.22 3.50
N LEU A 147 -1.53 13.01 4.02
CA LEU A 147 -1.26 11.78 3.28
C LEU A 147 -2.35 10.77 3.61
N HIS A 148 -2.90 10.12 2.60
CA HIS A 148 -3.71 8.92 2.81
C HIS A 148 -3.54 7.97 1.63
N ARG A 149 -2.80 6.90 1.88
CA ARG A 149 -2.54 5.87 0.87
C ARG A 149 -2.57 4.46 1.44
N MET A 150 -2.89 3.51 0.58
CA MET A 150 -2.77 2.08 0.87
C MET A 150 -1.83 1.44 -0.14
N MET A 151 -1.01 0.50 0.33
CA MET A 151 0.01 -0.19 -0.44
C MET A 151 -0.14 -1.69 -0.25
N LEU A 152 -0.10 -2.44 -1.36
CA LEU A 152 -0.26 -3.89 -1.38
C LEU A 152 1.11 -4.56 -1.53
N TYR A 153 1.37 -5.55 -0.68
CA TYR A 153 2.61 -6.33 -0.68
C TYR A 153 2.31 -7.82 -0.72
N ALA A 154 3.15 -8.57 -1.44
CA ALA A 154 3.08 -10.01 -1.56
C ALA A 154 4.40 -10.69 -1.19
N ARG A 155 4.35 -11.99 -0.88
CA ARG A 155 5.55 -12.80 -0.64
C ARG A 155 6.27 -13.24 -1.92
N GLN A 156 5.61 -13.18 -3.08
CA GLN A 156 6.13 -13.67 -4.35
C GLN A 156 6.20 -12.55 -5.41
N ILE A 157 7.07 -12.71 -6.41
CA ILE A 157 7.20 -11.78 -7.55
C ILE A 157 6.11 -12.04 -8.59
N ASP A 158 5.77 -13.31 -8.82
CA ASP A 158 4.87 -13.72 -9.90
C ASP A 158 3.45 -14.02 -9.39
N GLY A 159 2.44 -13.77 -10.23
CA GLY A 159 1.05 -14.23 -10.02
C GLY A 159 -0.01 -13.17 -9.68
N ASP A 160 0.29 -11.87 -9.78
CA ASP A 160 -0.45 -10.86 -9.00
C ASP A 160 -1.63 -10.15 -9.68
N SER A 161 -2.01 -10.50 -10.91
CA SER A 161 -2.99 -9.66 -11.62
C SER A 161 -4.36 -9.66 -10.95
N GLU A 162 -4.84 -10.80 -10.45
CA GLU A 162 -6.16 -10.88 -9.81
C GLU A 162 -6.18 -10.18 -8.44
N MET A 163 -5.13 -10.38 -7.63
CA MET A 163 -5.06 -9.75 -6.30
C MET A 163 -4.91 -8.23 -6.40
N VAL A 164 -4.11 -7.72 -7.35
CA VAL A 164 -4.00 -6.28 -7.60
C VAL A 164 -5.33 -5.73 -8.11
N THR A 165 -5.99 -6.43 -9.05
CA THR A 165 -7.31 -5.99 -9.56
C THR A 165 -8.35 -5.94 -8.43
N THR A 166 -8.36 -6.94 -7.56
CA THR A 166 -9.27 -7.01 -6.41
C THR A 166 -8.98 -5.88 -5.42
N PHE A 167 -7.70 -5.64 -5.11
CA PHE A 167 -7.27 -4.53 -4.26
C PHE A 167 -7.71 -3.17 -4.83
N LEU A 168 -7.47 -2.90 -6.11
CA LEU A 168 -7.88 -1.65 -6.77
C LEU A 168 -9.40 -1.49 -6.78
N LYS A 169 -10.15 -2.56 -7.05
CA LYS A 169 -11.62 -2.55 -7.01
C LYS A 169 -12.14 -2.20 -5.61
N ASN A 170 -11.60 -2.85 -4.58
CA ASN A 170 -12.09 -2.68 -3.21
C ASN A 170 -11.74 -1.30 -2.66
N THR A 171 -10.55 -0.78 -2.97
CA THR A 171 -10.12 0.58 -2.58
C THR A 171 -10.88 1.67 -3.35
N ALA A 172 -11.22 1.46 -4.62
CA ALA A 172 -12.07 2.38 -5.37
C ALA A 172 -13.49 2.52 -4.76
N CYS A 173 -14.00 1.48 -4.09
CA CYS A 173 -15.26 1.55 -3.34
C CYS A 173 -15.19 2.58 -2.19
N HIS A 174 -13.98 2.87 -1.69
CA HIS A 174 -13.70 3.84 -0.63
C HIS A 174 -13.15 5.16 -1.17
N ASN A 175 -13.43 5.52 -2.43
CA ASN A 175 -12.96 6.76 -3.08
C ASN A 175 -11.43 6.94 -3.15
N MET A 176 -10.65 5.85 -3.08
CA MET A 176 -9.22 5.87 -3.35
C MET A 176 -8.98 5.46 -4.80
N LEU A 177 -9.03 6.44 -5.71
CA LEU A 177 -9.03 6.20 -7.16
C LEU A 177 -7.66 6.42 -7.82
N ALA A 178 -6.82 7.29 -7.25
CA ALA A 178 -5.45 7.45 -7.72
C ALA A 178 -4.70 6.15 -7.45
N SER A 179 -4.07 5.56 -8.46
CA SER A 179 -3.46 4.25 -8.33
C SER A 179 -2.21 4.09 -9.18
N VAL A 180 -1.32 3.23 -8.71
CA VAL A 180 -0.11 2.83 -9.41
C VAL A 180 0.06 1.32 -9.24
N ARG A 181 0.30 0.63 -10.36
CA ARG A 181 0.77 -0.75 -10.38
C ARG A 181 2.22 -0.70 -10.85
N LEU A 182 3.12 -1.35 -10.13
CA LEU A 182 4.50 -1.39 -10.57
C LEU A 182 4.64 -2.28 -11.82
N PRO A 183 5.42 -1.86 -12.84
CA PRO A 183 5.65 -2.66 -14.04
C PRO A 183 6.34 -4.00 -13.76
N GLN A 184 7.32 -4.00 -12.84
CA GLN A 184 8.13 -5.17 -12.48
C GLN A 184 8.87 -5.80 -13.69
N GLU A 185 9.31 -4.96 -14.63
CA GLU A 185 9.89 -5.42 -15.90
C GLU A 185 11.40 -5.65 -15.80
N LYS A 186 12.09 -4.96 -14.88
CA LYS A 186 13.54 -5.08 -14.72
C LYS A 186 13.89 -6.13 -13.67
N GLY A 187 14.87 -6.99 -14.00
CA GLY A 187 15.40 -7.97 -13.06
C GLY A 187 16.05 -7.32 -11.83
N TRP A 188 16.11 -8.06 -10.72
CA TRP A 188 16.78 -7.65 -9.47
C TRP A 188 18.31 -7.73 -9.60
N SER A 189 18.92 -6.91 -10.46
CA SER A 189 20.38 -6.83 -10.53
C SER A 189 20.90 -6.11 -9.29
N PHE A 190 21.58 -6.82 -8.39
CA PHE A 190 22.23 -6.28 -7.20
C PHE A 190 23.50 -5.45 -7.52
N GLN A 191 23.43 -4.51 -8.46
CA GLN A 191 24.54 -3.62 -8.76
C GLN A 191 24.40 -2.28 -8.02
N SER A 192 25.54 -1.91 -7.41
CA SER A 192 25.87 -0.74 -6.57
C SER A 192 24.75 0.23 -6.19
N PHE A 193 24.49 0.32 -4.88
CA PHE A 193 23.66 1.35 -4.27
C PHE A 193 24.35 2.71 -4.32
N THR A 194 23.69 3.73 -4.89
CA THR A 194 24.07 5.15 -4.73
C THR A 194 23.23 5.80 -3.63
N ASN A 195 23.89 6.54 -2.73
CA ASN A 195 23.23 7.25 -1.63
C ASN A 195 22.51 8.49 -2.17
N TRP A 196 21.21 8.60 -1.88
CA TRP A 196 20.33 9.67 -2.36
C TRP A 196 20.67 11.07 -1.80
N LEU A 197 21.47 11.15 -0.74
CA LEU A 197 21.87 12.41 -0.10
C LEU A 197 22.95 13.18 -0.87
N GLU A 198 23.52 12.62 -1.94
CA GLU A 198 24.53 13.31 -2.76
C GLU A 198 23.93 14.04 -3.99
N MET A 199 22.60 14.05 -4.14
CA MET A 199 21.91 14.63 -5.31
C MET A 199 20.82 15.66 -4.96
N ILE A 200 20.85 16.23 -3.75
CA ILE A 200 20.03 17.39 -3.34
C ILE A 200 20.96 18.53 -2.96
#